data_AF-A0A929JCE5-F1
#
_entry.id   AF-A0A929JCE5-F1
#
_cell.length_a   1.000
_cell.length_b   1.000
_cell.length_c   1.000
_cell.angle_alpha   90.00
_cell.angle_beta   90.00
_cell.angle_gamma   90.00
#
_symmetry.space_group_name_H-M   'P 1'
#
loop_
_entity.id
_entity.type
_entity.pdbx_description
1 polymer ?
#
loop_
_entity_poly.entity_id
_entity_poly.type
_entity_poly.pdbx_seq_one_letter_code
_entity_poly.pdbx_strand_id
1 'polypeptide(L)'
;AKEKERKKAALMSTREEILAQVEKDARLNDNFVLLVILSAIVAAIGLLENNLAVIVGAMVIAPLLGPNIAFSLGASLGEKKLVIESLKTLAVGIAVAILFSIGIGLLWPGSFDSMELMSRTDVAYSGTAIALASGAAAALSLVSGTSGVLVGVMVAVALMPPAVTIGLMLSIGEYHHASGAALLLAVNIVCINLSSKLVFLFRGIKPRIWLEAHRAKQSRLLYIGAWVVLLVLLFIMIYLRHRAQ
;
A
#
# COMPACT_ATOMS: atom_id res chain seq x y z
N ALA A 1 -11.81 -34.26 -19.19
CA ALA A 1 -12.89 -33.30 -18.87
C ALA A 1 -13.06 -33.09 -17.37
N LYS A 2 -13.40 -34.13 -16.58
CA LYS A 2 -13.61 -34.06 -15.11
C LYS A 2 -12.47 -33.43 -14.29
N GLU A 3 -11.20 -33.70 -14.61
CA GLU A 3 -10.06 -33.10 -13.88
C GLU A 3 -9.97 -31.58 -14.08
N LYS A 4 -10.29 -31.10 -15.28
CA LYS A 4 -10.30 -29.67 -15.63
C LYS A 4 -11.45 -28.95 -14.92
N GLU A 5 -12.59 -29.62 -14.75
CA GLU A 5 -13.73 -29.10 -13.97
C GLU A 5 -13.47 -29.10 -12.46
N ARG A 6 -12.86 -30.16 -11.91
CA ARG A 6 -12.42 -30.18 -10.49
C ARG A 6 -11.43 -29.07 -10.18
N LYS A 7 -10.41 -28.87 -11.04
CA LYS A 7 -9.46 -27.75 -10.90
C LYS A 7 -10.15 -26.40 -10.95
N LYS A 8 -11.15 -26.24 -11.82
CA LYS A 8 -11.92 -24.99 -11.94
C LYS A 8 -12.82 -24.73 -10.72
N ALA A 9 -13.45 -25.76 -10.17
CA ALA A 9 -14.27 -25.67 -8.96
C ALA A 9 -13.42 -25.37 -7.71
N ALA A 10 -12.27 -26.03 -7.56
CA ALA A 10 -11.32 -25.73 -6.49
C ALA A 10 -10.80 -24.28 -6.57
N LEU A 11 -10.47 -23.81 -7.77
CA LEU A 11 -10.03 -22.42 -7.98
C LEU A 11 -11.13 -21.39 -7.65
N MET A 12 -12.41 -21.73 -7.86
CA MET A 12 -13.54 -20.88 -7.48
C MET A 12 -13.75 -20.81 -5.97
N SER A 13 -13.69 -21.96 -5.26
CA SER A 13 -13.84 -21.97 -3.79
C SER A 13 -12.70 -21.20 -3.12
N THR A 14 -11.45 -21.41 -3.54
CA THR A 14 -10.29 -20.64 -3.03
C THR A 14 -10.44 -19.14 -3.30
N ARG A 15 -11.00 -18.75 -4.45
CA ARG A 15 -11.27 -17.34 -4.75
C ARG A 15 -12.33 -16.75 -3.80
N GLU A 16 -13.42 -17.46 -3.56
CA GLU A 16 -14.52 -16.96 -2.70
C GLU A 16 -14.08 -16.84 -1.24
N GLU A 17 -13.28 -17.78 -0.75
CA GLU A 17 -12.66 -17.71 0.58
C GLU A 17 -11.72 -16.50 0.71
N ILE A 18 -10.83 -16.30 -0.27
CA ILE A 18 -9.93 -15.14 -0.31
C ILE A 18 -10.73 -13.83 -0.38
N LEU A 19 -11.76 -13.77 -1.22
CA LEU A 19 -12.61 -12.57 -1.34
C LEU A 19 -13.32 -12.25 -0.02
N ALA A 20 -13.91 -13.24 0.63
CA ALA A 20 -14.60 -13.04 1.90
C ALA A 20 -13.65 -12.56 3.01
N GLN A 21 -12.43 -13.10 3.05
CA GLN A 21 -11.39 -12.65 3.97
C GLN A 21 -11.01 -11.18 3.71
N VAL A 22 -10.73 -10.86 2.45
CA VAL A 22 -10.23 -9.54 2.04
C VAL A 22 -11.32 -8.45 2.12
N GLU A 23 -12.59 -8.78 1.88
CA GLU A 23 -13.72 -7.87 2.05
C GLU A 23 -13.87 -7.41 3.51
N LYS A 24 -13.59 -8.28 4.48
CA LYS A 24 -13.62 -7.90 5.90
C LYS A 24 -12.51 -6.91 6.22
N ASP A 25 -11.32 -7.16 5.69
CA ASP A 25 -10.13 -6.34 5.91
C ASP A 25 -10.17 -5.00 5.12
N ALA A 26 -11.02 -4.90 4.11
CA ALA A 26 -11.22 -3.68 3.32
C ALA A 26 -12.07 -2.61 4.02
N ARG A 27 -12.87 -2.98 5.02
CA ARG A 27 -13.89 -2.10 5.61
C ARG A 27 -13.29 -1.13 6.60
N LEU A 28 -13.56 0.15 6.36
CA LEU A 28 -13.35 1.19 7.35
C LEU A 28 -14.21 0.91 8.58
N ASN A 29 -13.56 0.83 9.74
CA ASN A 29 -14.19 0.63 11.04
C ASN A 29 -13.40 1.36 12.13
N ASP A 30 -13.98 1.50 13.30
CA ASP A 30 -13.40 2.30 14.38
C ASP A 30 -12.06 1.72 14.88
N ASN A 31 -11.94 0.38 14.93
CA ASN A 31 -10.69 -0.29 15.30
C ASN A 31 -9.58 0.01 14.30
N PHE A 32 -9.89 0.02 12.99
CA PHE A 32 -8.93 0.39 11.95
C PHE A 32 -8.41 1.82 12.17
N VAL A 33 -9.32 2.77 12.39
CA VAL A 33 -8.94 4.18 12.61
C VAL A 33 -8.10 4.32 13.89
N LEU A 34 -8.50 3.66 14.97
CA LEU A 34 -7.77 3.69 16.24
C LEU A 34 -6.35 3.12 16.09
N LEU A 35 -6.21 1.98 15.41
CA LEU A 35 -4.89 1.37 15.16
C LEU A 35 -4.01 2.27 14.27
N VAL A 36 -4.59 2.96 13.28
CA VAL A 36 -3.87 3.95 12.47
C VAL A 36 -3.40 5.12 13.32
N ILE A 37 -4.24 5.64 14.22
CA ILE A 37 -3.86 6.73 15.14
C ILE A 37 -2.71 6.29 16.05
N LEU A 38 -2.84 5.13 16.70
CA LEU A 38 -1.80 4.60 17.57
C LEU A 38 -0.49 4.36 16.81
N SER A 39 -0.58 3.77 15.62
CA SER A 39 0.59 3.57 14.76
C SER A 39 1.23 4.89 14.33
N ALA A 40 0.44 5.91 13.97
CA ALA A 40 0.95 7.22 13.58
C ALA A 40 1.68 7.92 14.73
N ILE A 41 1.17 7.80 15.97
CA ILE A 41 1.84 8.32 17.17
C ILE A 41 3.19 7.65 17.37
N VAL A 42 3.21 6.30 17.38
CA VAL A 42 4.45 5.53 17.60
C VAL A 42 5.45 5.78 16.47
N ALA A 43 4.99 5.85 15.22
CA ALA A 43 5.84 6.13 14.06
C ALA A 43 6.41 7.54 14.10
N ALA A 44 5.63 8.55 14.48
CA ALA A 44 6.09 9.93 14.56
C ALA A 44 7.21 10.07 15.58
N ILE A 45 7.00 9.53 16.80
CA ILE A 45 8.01 9.52 17.85
C ILE A 45 9.24 8.72 17.41
N GLY A 46 9.04 7.53 16.84
CA GLY A 46 10.13 6.69 16.36
C GLY A 46 10.98 7.36 15.28
N LEU A 47 10.35 8.09 14.35
CA LEU A 47 11.05 8.86 13.32
C LEU A 47 11.83 10.02 13.95
N LEU A 48 11.22 10.81 14.84
CA LEU A 48 11.86 11.97 15.47
C LEU A 48 13.03 11.56 16.37
N GLU A 49 12.89 10.47 17.12
CA GLU A 49 13.93 9.91 18.01
C GLU A 49 14.96 9.03 17.29
N ASN A 50 14.90 8.93 15.95
CA ASN A 50 15.79 8.09 15.15
C ASN A 50 15.84 6.61 15.60
N ASN A 51 14.70 6.05 16.02
CA ASN A 51 14.60 4.71 16.59
C ASN A 51 13.92 3.73 15.64
N LEU A 52 14.73 3.02 14.85
CA LEU A 52 14.26 2.03 13.87
C LEU A 52 13.40 0.93 14.49
N ALA A 53 13.69 0.47 15.71
CA ALA A 53 12.90 -0.58 16.35
C ALA A 53 11.46 -0.10 16.68
N VAL A 54 11.31 1.13 17.15
CA VAL A 54 10.01 1.75 17.40
C VAL A 54 9.25 2.00 16.10
N ILE A 55 9.96 2.45 15.05
CA ILE A 55 9.40 2.61 13.71
C ILE A 55 8.84 1.28 13.18
N VAL A 56 9.59 0.18 13.32
CA VAL A 56 9.13 -1.16 12.93
C VAL A 56 7.94 -1.61 13.77
N GLY A 57 7.94 -1.34 15.08
CA GLY A 57 6.80 -1.59 15.95
C GLY A 57 5.53 -0.87 15.48
N ALA A 58 5.65 0.39 15.08
CA ALA A 58 4.53 1.14 14.51
C ALA A 58 3.98 0.49 13.23
N MET A 59 4.86 0.00 12.35
CA MET A 59 4.45 -0.68 11.11
C MET A 59 3.69 -1.98 11.39
N VAL A 60 4.03 -2.72 12.45
CA VAL A 60 3.29 -3.93 12.86
C VAL A 60 1.86 -3.59 13.33
N ILE A 61 1.68 -2.44 13.97
CA ILE A 61 0.36 -1.98 14.46
C ILE A 61 -0.55 -1.55 13.30
N ALA A 62 0.04 -0.97 12.25
CA ALA A 62 -0.70 -0.37 11.13
C ALA A 62 -1.49 -1.40 10.29
N PRO A 63 -2.83 -1.35 10.26
CA PRO A 63 -3.65 -2.31 9.51
C PRO A 63 -3.75 -1.98 8.00
N LEU A 64 -2.69 -1.44 7.39
CA LEU A 64 -2.73 -0.93 6.01
C LEU A 64 -2.64 -2.04 4.93
N LEU A 65 -2.20 -3.25 5.30
CA LEU A 65 -2.11 -4.38 4.37
C LEU A 65 -3.48 -4.74 3.79
N GLY A 66 -4.49 -4.87 4.66
CA GLY A 66 -5.82 -5.37 4.33
C GLY A 66 -6.47 -4.57 3.19
N PRO A 67 -6.72 -3.26 3.40
CA PRO A 67 -7.28 -2.39 2.37
C PRO A 67 -6.42 -2.33 1.10
N ASN A 68 -5.09 -2.39 1.21
CA ASN A 68 -4.22 -2.33 0.04
C ASN A 68 -4.33 -3.59 -0.85
N ILE A 69 -4.36 -4.76 -0.23
CA ILE A 69 -4.53 -6.02 -0.94
C ILE A 69 -5.95 -6.16 -1.47
N ALA A 70 -6.95 -5.67 -0.74
CA ALA A 70 -8.33 -5.60 -1.19
C ALA A 70 -8.50 -4.73 -2.44
N PHE A 71 -7.83 -3.57 -2.46
CA PHE A 71 -7.82 -2.71 -3.63
C PHE A 71 -7.17 -3.41 -4.84
N SER A 72 -6.00 -4.03 -4.66
CA SER A 72 -5.33 -4.83 -5.72
C SER A 72 -6.18 -5.99 -6.24
N LEU A 73 -6.80 -6.75 -5.33
CA LEU A 73 -7.62 -7.91 -5.67
C LEU A 73 -8.90 -7.50 -6.37
N GLY A 74 -9.61 -6.50 -5.83
CA GLY A 74 -10.81 -5.92 -6.44
C GLY A 74 -10.52 -5.38 -7.83
N ALA A 75 -9.41 -4.67 -8.02
CA ALA A 75 -8.99 -4.17 -9.33
C ALA A 75 -8.63 -5.31 -10.31
N SER A 76 -8.10 -6.42 -9.81
CA SER A 76 -7.76 -7.60 -10.61
C SER A 76 -9.00 -8.42 -11.02
N LEU A 77 -10.02 -8.43 -10.17
CA LEU A 77 -11.28 -9.14 -10.39
C LEU A 77 -12.35 -8.30 -11.08
N GLY A 78 -12.19 -6.97 -11.13
CA GLY A 78 -13.20 -6.05 -11.67
C GLY A 78 -14.32 -5.72 -10.67
N GLU A 79 -14.14 -6.04 -9.39
CA GLU A 79 -15.12 -5.84 -8.32
C GLU A 79 -15.12 -4.38 -7.86
N LYS A 80 -15.87 -3.53 -8.57
CA LYS A 80 -15.88 -2.07 -8.34
C LYS A 80 -16.18 -1.67 -6.89
N LYS A 81 -17.12 -2.37 -6.24
CA LYS A 81 -17.50 -2.10 -4.85
C LYS A 81 -16.30 -2.28 -3.92
N LEU A 82 -15.58 -3.40 -4.06
CA LEU A 82 -14.38 -3.69 -3.28
C LEU A 82 -13.27 -2.65 -3.54
N VAL A 83 -13.07 -2.25 -4.80
CA VAL A 83 -12.09 -1.21 -5.16
C VAL A 83 -12.40 0.11 -4.45
N ILE A 84 -13.66 0.56 -4.48
CA ILE A 84 -14.07 1.84 -3.90
C ILE A 84 -13.97 1.79 -2.37
N GLU A 85 -14.47 0.73 -1.73
CA GLU A 85 -14.41 0.56 -0.27
C GLU A 85 -12.96 0.53 0.22
N SER A 86 -12.10 -0.25 -0.44
CA SER A 86 -10.69 -0.36 -0.10
C SER A 86 -9.93 0.94 -0.28
N LEU A 87 -10.17 1.65 -1.40
CA LEU A 87 -9.54 2.93 -1.68
C LEU A 87 -9.98 4.00 -0.66
N LYS A 88 -11.26 4.01 -0.28
CA LYS A 88 -11.78 4.89 0.77
C LYS A 88 -11.07 4.60 2.10
N THR A 89 -10.95 3.34 2.49
CA THR A 89 -10.29 2.96 3.75
C THR A 89 -8.81 3.33 3.75
N LEU A 90 -8.08 3.11 2.65
CA LEU A 90 -6.68 3.56 2.50
C LEU A 90 -6.55 5.07 2.59
N ALA A 91 -7.39 5.81 1.86
CA ALA A 91 -7.36 7.26 1.85
C ALA A 91 -7.64 7.84 3.24
N VAL A 92 -8.62 7.30 3.96
CA VAL A 92 -8.91 7.69 5.35
C VAL A 92 -7.73 7.34 6.26
N GLY A 93 -7.16 6.13 6.16
CA GLY A 93 -6.01 5.73 6.96
C GLY A 93 -4.80 6.64 6.76
N ILE A 94 -4.44 6.93 5.51
CA ILE A 94 -3.34 7.84 5.17
C ILE A 94 -3.63 9.26 5.66
N ALA A 95 -4.85 9.77 5.44
CA ALA A 95 -5.24 11.10 5.89
C ALA A 95 -5.18 11.24 7.42
N VAL A 96 -5.68 10.24 8.16
CA VAL A 96 -5.60 10.21 9.62
C VAL A 96 -4.16 10.19 10.09
N ALA A 97 -3.30 9.36 9.48
CA ALA A 97 -1.88 9.31 9.83
C ALA A 97 -1.18 10.67 9.60
N ILE A 98 -1.46 11.33 8.47
CA ILE A 98 -0.93 12.68 8.15
C ILE A 98 -1.44 13.70 9.17
N LEU A 99 -2.75 13.74 9.46
CA LEU A 99 -3.34 14.72 10.36
C LEU A 99 -2.80 14.60 11.79
N PHE A 100 -2.70 13.38 12.31
CA PHE A 100 -2.15 13.16 13.65
C PHE A 100 -0.65 13.46 13.72
N SER A 101 0.11 13.11 12.69
CA SER A 101 1.54 13.44 12.65
C SER A 101 1.80 14.94 12.50
N ILE A 102 0.94 15.70 11.81
CA ILE A 102 0.98 17.18 11.85
C ILE A 102 0.79 17.66 13.29
N GLY A 103 -0.24 17.17 13.98
CA GLY A 103 -0.51 17.55 15.38
C GLY A 103 0.67 17.26 16.31
N ILE A 104 1.31 16.10 16.16
CA ILE A 104 2.51 15.73 16.93
C ILE A 104 3.67 16.66 16.60
N GLY A 105 3.93 16.90 15.32
CA GLY A 105 5.01 17.78 14.88
C GLY A 105 4.87 19.21 15.40
N LEU A 106 3.64 19.76 15.43
CA LEU A 106 3.37 21.10 16.00
C LEU A 106 3.63 21.18 17.51
N LEU A 107 3.50 20.07 18.24
CA LEU A 107 3.74 19.99 19.68
C LEU A 107 5.17 19.55 20.02
N TRP A 108 5.97 19.16 19.02
CA TRP A 108 7.30 18.61 19.23
C TRP A 108 8.31 19.71 19.53
N PRO A 109 9.03 19.66 20.66
CA PRO A 109 10.02 20.68 21.03
C PRO A 109 11.42 20.42 20.44
N GLY A 110 11.65 19.24 19.87
CA GLY A 110 12.96 18.80 19.38
C GLY A 110 13.21 19.13 17.91
N SER A 111 14.36 18.67 17.41
CA SER A 111 14.75 18.81 16.01
C SER A 111 14.06 17.78 15.10
N PHE A 112 14.07 18.07 13.80
CA PHE A 112 13.49 17.25 12.73
C PHE A 112 14.56 16.72 11.76
N ASP A 113 15.81 16.63 12.22
CA ASP A 113 17.00 16.29 11.43
C ASP A 113 17.43 14.81 11.60
N SER A 114 16.57 13.97 12.18
CA SER A 114 16.88 12.56 12.37
C SER A 114 17.08 11.84 11.03
N MET A 115 18.07 10.95 11.00
CA MET A 115 18.44 10.20 9.79
C MET A 115 17.27 9.37 9.26
N GLU A 116 16.53 8.69 10.15
CA GLU A 116 15.36 7.91 9.77
C GLU A 116 14.27 8.78 9.14
N LEU A 117 14.02 10.00 9.65
CA LEU A 117 13.03 10.91 9.07
C LEU A 117 13.46 11.44 7.71
N MET A 118 14.70 11.92 7.60
CA MET A 118 15.25 12.43 6.33
C MET A 118 15.32 11.33 5.26
N SER A 119 15.60 10.08 5.64
CA SER A 119 15.60 8.97 4.68
C SER A 119 14.24 8.70 4.01
N ARG A 120 13.13 9.24 4.56
CA ARG A 120 11.79 9.12 3.98
C ARG A 120 11.40 10.30 3.09
N THR A 121 12.24 11.33 2.97
CA THR A 121 12.01 12.50 2.12
C THR A 121 12.64 12.35 0.74
N ASP A 122 13.57 11.40 0.59
CA ASP A 122 14.20 11.07 -0.69
C ASP A 122 13.68 9.76 -1.27
N VAL A 123 13.48 9.75 -2.58
CA VAL A 123 12.98 8.59 -3.31
C VAL A 123 14.14 7.83 -3.93
N ALA A 124 14.54 6.73 -3.29
CA ALA A 124 15.56 5.85 -3.82
C ALA A 124 14.98 4.82 -4.82
N TYR A 125 15.69 4.56 -5.92
CA TYR A 125 15.34 3.50 -6.86
C TYR A 125 15.29 2.12 -6.20
N SER A 126 16.14 1.88 -5.19
CA SER A 126 16.14 0.66 -4.38
C SER A 126 14.81 0.45 -3.63
N GLY A 127 14.19 1.54 -3.14
CA GLY A 127 12.89 1.49 -2.49
C GLY A 127 11.78 0.98 -3.41
N THR A 128 11.85 1.29 -4.71
CA THR A 128 10.91 0.80 -5.73
C THR A 128 11.00 -0.72 -5.87
N ALA A 129 12.21 -1.27 -5.91
CA ALA A 129 12.42 -2.72 -6.00
C ALA A 129 11.86 -3.46 -4.78
N ILE A 130 12.07 -2.89 -3.58
CA ILE A 130 11.51 -3.42 -2.33
C ILE A 130 9.98 -3.38 -2.37
N ALA A 131 9.37 -2.26 -2.77
CA ALA A 131 7.91 -2.14 -2.85
C ALA A 131 7.30 -3.14 -3.85
N LEU A 132 7.94 -3.35 -5.01
CA LEU A 132 7.53 -4.39 -5.96
C LEU A 132 7.60 -5.79 -5.33
N ALA A 133 8.70 -6.13 -4.67
CA ALA A 133 8.87 -7.42 -4.00
C ALA A 133 7.84 -7.62 -2.88
N SER A 134 7.60 -6.61 -2.05
CA SER A 134 6.62 -6.63 -0.95
C SER A 134 5.20 -6.86 -1.47
N GLY A 135 4.79 -6.17 -2.54
CA GLY A 135 3.47 -6.40 -3.13
C GLY A 135 3.31 -7.76 -3.80
N ALA A 136 4.38 -8.30 -4.38
CA ALA A 136 4.38 -9.66 -4.91
C ALA A 136 4.25 -10.68 -3.78
N ALA A 137 5.03 -10.52 -2.70
CA ALA A 137 4.96 -11.36 -1.52
C ALA A 137 3.57 -11.31 -0.87
N ALA A 138 2.94 -10.13 -0.82
CA ALA A 138 1.61 -9.94 -0.21
C ALA A 138 0.52 -10.67 -0.98
N ALA A 139 0.51 -10.50 -2.31
CA ALA A 139 -0.40 -11.24 -3.17
C ALA A 139 -0.12 -12.74 -3.14
N LEU A 140 1.15 -13.17 -3.11
CA LEU A 140 1.50 -14.59 -3.01
C LEU A 140 1.01 -15.17 -1.69
N SER A 141 1.26 -14.51 -0.57
CA SER A 141 0.88 -14.99 0.76
C SER A 141 -0.62 -15.16 0.90
N LEU A 142 -1.39 -14.22 0.34
CA LEU A 142 -2.84 -14.33 0.31
C LEU A 142 -3.30 -15.56 -0.49
N VAL A 143 -2.68 -15.81 -1.64
CA VAL A 143 -3.04 -16.93 -2.52
C VAL A 143 -2.58 -18.28 -1.97
N SER A 144 -1.46 -18.32 -1.25
CA SER A 144 -0.93 -19.55 -0.64
C SER A 144 -1.53 -19.85 0.74
N GLY A 145 -2.36 -18.97 1.31
CA GLY A 145 -2.89 -19.13 2.66
C GLY A 145 -1.80 -19.13 3.76
N THR A 146 -0.63 -18.55 3.47
CA THR A 146 0.47 -18.45 4.44
C THR A 146 0.28 -17.26 5.37
N SER A 147 0.88 -17.31 6.57
CA SER A 147 0.75 -16.26 7.59
C SER A 147 1.11 -14.88 7.02
N GLY A 148 0.10 -14.02 6.89
CA GLY A 148 0.21 -12.70 6.28
C GLY A 148 0.84 -11.65 7.19
N VAL A 149 1.22 -11.98 8.43
CA VAL A 149 1.73 -11.02 9.41
C VAL A 149 3.04 -10.40 8.95
N LEU A 150 4.05 -11.21 8.60
CA LEU A 150 5.36 -10.72 8.18
C LEU A 150 5.25 -9.86 6.90
N VAL A 151 4.37 -10.26 6.00
CA VAL A 151 4.14 -9.52 4.76
C VAL A 151 3.35 -8.22 5.01
N GLY A 152 2.46 -8.25 6.00
CA GLY A 152 1.77 -7.07 6.51
C GLY A 152 2.72 -6.01 6.99
N VAL A 153 3.75 -6.41 7.74
CA VAL A 153 4.82 -5.51 8.16
C VAL A 153 5.51 -4.90 6.93
N MET A 154 5.92 -5.70 5.93
CA MET A 154 6.59 -5.17 4.73
C MET A 154 5.76 -4.16 3.94
N VAL A 155 4.44 -4.35 3.85
CA VAL A 155 3.54 -3.38 3.19
C VAL A 155 3.33 -2.14 4.04
N ALA A 156 3.16 -2.30 5.35
CA ALA A 156 3.05 -1.18 6.27
C ALA A 156 4.34 -0.33 6.33
N VAL A 157 5.52 -0.97 6.23
CA VAL A 157 6.84 -0.31 6.10
C VAL A 157 6.84 0.69 4.95
N ALA A 158 6.20 0.35 3.84
CA ALA A 158 6.19 1.16 2.63
C ALA A 158 5.15 2.31 2.67
N LEU A 159 4.17 2.27 3.60
CA LEU A 159 3.05 3.21 3.60
C LEU A 159 3.03 4.12 4.83
N MET A 160 3.20 3.55 6.03
CA MET A 160 3.03 4.31 7.28
C MET A 160 4.13 5.36 7.50
N PRO A 161 5.43 5.04 7.42
CA PRO A 161 6.48 6.04 7.64
C PRO A 161 6.41 7.20 6.65
N PRO A 162 6.30 6.99 5.32
CA PRO A 162 6.14 8.11 4.39
C PRO A 162 4.91 8.96 4.69
N ALA A 163 3.77 8.35 5.04
CA ALA A 163 2.57 9.11 5.42
C ALA A 163 2.81 10.00 6.67
N VAL A 164 3.50 9.46 7.68
CA VAL A 164 3.84 10.21 8.90
C VAL A 164 4.89 11.29 8.61
N THR A 165 5.90 11.01 7.79
CA THR A 165 6.90 11.99 7.35
C THR A 165 6.25 13.16 6.61
N ILE A 166 5.25 12.93 5.76
CA ILE A 166 4.49 14.02 5.12
C ILE A 166 3.92 14.95 6.19
N GLY A 167 3.23 14.40 7.20
CA GLY A 167 2.62 15.24 8.23
C GLY A 167 3.65 15.97 9.11
N LEU A 168 4.74 15.30 9.50
CA LEU A 168 5.82 15.93 10.25
C LEU A 168 6.47 17.09 9.47
N MET A 169 6.79 16.89 8.20
CA MET A 169 7.40 17.96 7.37
C MET A 169 6.43 19.11 7.11
N LEU A 170 5.13 18.82 6.91
CA LEU A 170 4.09 19.84 6.79
C LEU A 170 3.93 20.66 8.07
N SER A 171 4.13 20.07 9.25
CA SER A 171 4.01 20.76 10.53
C SER A 171 5.03 21.90 10.70
N ILE A 172 6.21 21.75 10.10
CA ILE A 172 7.31 22.74 10.16
C ILE A 172 7.43 23.60 8.89
N GLY A 173 6.52 23.44 7.92
CA GLY A 173 6.54 24.20 6.67
C GLY A 173 7.58 23.73 5.63
N GLU A 174 8.20 22.56 5.84
CA GLU A 174 9.19 21.98 4.93
C GLU A 174 8.53 21.27 3.73
N TYR A 175 7.91 22.06 2.85
CA TYR A 175 7.14 21.55 1.70
C TYR A 175 7.98 20.72 0.73
N HIS A 176 9.28 21.03 0.59
CA HIS A 176 10.20 20.26 -0.26
C HIS A 176 10.33 18.82 0.23
N HIS A 177 10.63 18.65 1.52
CA HIS A 177 10.75 17.35 2.17
C HIS A 177 9.40 16.61 2.27
N ALA A 178 8.30 17.34 2.46
CA ALA A 178 6.96 16.77 2.43
C ALA A 178 6.61 16.20 1.04
N SER A 179 6.95 16.92 -0.04
CA SER A 179 6.78 16.44 -1.42
C SER A 179 7.64 15.21 -1.71
N GLY A 180 8.81 15.13 -1.07
CA GLY A 180 9.58 13.94 -0.72
C GLY A 180 8.79 12.71 -0.40
N ALA A 181 8.32 12.71 0.82
CA ALA A 181 7.62 11.59 1.39
C ALA A 181 6.31 11.30 0.65
N ALA A 182 5.65 12.32 0.09
CA ALA A 182 4.47 12.13 -0.75
C ALA A 182 4.78 11.35 -2.04
N LEU A 183 5.89 11.68 -2.71
CA LEU A 183 6.33 10.95 -3.91
C LEU A 183 6.73 9.52 -3.55
N LEU A 184 7.46 9.33 -2.44
CA LEU A 184 7.83 7.99 -1.94
C LEU A 184 6.59 7.14 -1.66
N LEU A 185 5.60 7.70 -0.96
CA LEU A 185 4.32 7.04 -0.68
C LEU A 185 3.59 6.65 -1.98
N ALA A 186 3.51 7.57 -2.95
CA ALA A 186 2.85 7.33 -4.23
C ALA A 186 3.51 6.19 -5.01
N VAL A 187 4.84 6.19 -5.10
CA VAL A 187 5.63 5.14 -5.75
C VAL A 187 5.39 3.79 -5.09
N ASN A 188 5.39 3.75 -3.75
CA ASN A 188 5.16 2.53 -3.00
C ASN A 188 3.76 1.95 -3.24
N ILE A 189 2.72 2.79 -3.19
CA ILE A 189 1.33 2.36 -3.49
C ILE A 189 1.27 1.78 -4.91
N VAL A 190 1.84 2.48 -5.91
CA VAL A 190 1.84 2.04 -7.31
C VAL A 190 2.57 0.73 -7.50
N CYS A 191 3.77 0.59 -6.92
CA CYS A 191 4.58 -0.62 -7.04
C CYS A 191 3.90 -1.83 -6.40
N ILE A 192 3.40 -1.67 -5.18
CA ILE A 192 2.74 -2.76 -4.47
C ILE A 192 1.50 -3.23 -5.25
N ASN A 193 0.69 -2.28 -5.75
CA ASN A 193 -0.50 -2.64 -6.51
C ASN A 193 -0.19 -3.27 -7.87
N LEU A 194 0.84 -2.77 -8.57
CA LEU A 194 1.29 -3.33 -9.84
C LEU A 194 1.79 -4.77 -9.66
N SER A 195 2.66 -5.02 -8.67
CA SER A 195 3.23 -6.35 -8.45
C SER A 195 2.19 -7.34 -7.90
N SER A 196 1.32 -6.91 -6.99
CA SER A 196 0.20 -7.73 -6.51
C SER A 196 -0.70 -8.16 -7.66
N LYS A 197 -1.03 -7.24 -8.57
CA LYS A 197 -1.83 -7.54 -9.76
C LYS A 197 -1.15 -8.53 -10.70
N LEU A 198 0.17 -8.39 -10.91
CA LEU A 198 0.94 -9.35 -11.72
C LEU A 198 0.88 -10.75 -11.11
N VAL A 199 1.05 -10.87 -9.79
CA VAL A 199 0.95 -12.16 -9.09
C VAL A 199 -0.45 -12.78 -9.23
N PHE A 200 -1.52 -12.01 -9.01
CA PHE A 200 -2.89 -12.52 -9.20
C PHE A 200 -3.14 -12.98 -10.63
N LEU A 201 -2.57 -12.27 -11.62
CA LEU A 201 -2.57 -12.66 -13.02
C LEU A 201 -1.84 -13.99 -13.27
N PHE A 202 -0.61 -14.14 -12.74
CA PHE A 202 0.19 -15.37 -12.89
C PHE A 202 -0.46 -16.57 -12.20
N ARG A 203 -1.08 -16.38 -11.03
CA ARG A 203 -1.81 -17.41 -10.30
C ARG A 203 -3.17 -17.77 -10.90
N GLY A 204 -3.57 -17.09 -11.98
CA GLY A 204 -4.78 -17.43 -12.73
C GLY A 204 -6.08 -17.06 -12.02
N ILE A 205 -6.04 -16.16 -11.04
CA ILE A 205 -7.24 -15.59 -10.41
C ILE A 205 -7.97 -14.78 -11.50
N LYS A 206 -9.18 -15.23 -11.86
CA LYS A 206 -9.99 -14.67 -12.96
C LYS A 206 -11.38 -14.26 -12.48
N PRO A 207 -12.00 -13.25 -13.11
CA PRO A 207 -13.39 -12.84 -12.84
C PRO A 207 -14.40 -13.98 -13.05
N ARG A 208 -15.53 -13.91 -12.35
CA ARG A 208 -16.57 -14.96 -12.23
C ARG A 208 -17.40 -15.17 -13.51
N ILE A 209 -17.58 -14.15 -14.36
CA ILE A 209 -18.60 -14.16 -15.42
C ILE A 209 -17.96 -14.02 -16.81
N TRP A 210 -18.30 -14.93 -17.74
CA TRP A 210 -17.82 -14.90 -19.14
C TRP A 210 -18.27 -13.65 -19.91
N LEU A 211 -19.40 -13.04 -19.52
CA LEU A 211 -19.87 -11.74 -20.04
C LEU A 211 -19.00 -10.55 -19.56
N GLU A 212 -18.47 -10.60 -18.33
CA GLU A 212 -17.49 -9.61 -17.84
C GLU A 212 -16.09 -9.86 -18.40
N ALA A 213 -15.77 -11.08 -18.84
CA ALA A 213 -14.49 -11.43 -19.44
C ALA A 213 -14.20 -10.69 -20.77
N HIS A 214 -15.23 -10.23 -21.49
CA HIS A 214 -15.07 -9.44 -22.72
C HIS A 214 -14.71 -7.97 -22.42
N ARG A 215 -15.30 -7.34 -21.38
CA ARG A 215 -14.83 -6.04 -20.86
C ARG A 215 -13.50 -6.17 -20.10
N ALA A 216 -13.25 -7.29 -19.43
CA ALA A 216 -12.05 -7.53 -18.64
C ALA A 216 -10.81 -7.86 -19.50
N LYS A 217 -10.92 -8.45 -20.69
CA LYS A 217 -9.75 -8.72 -21.54
C LYS A 217 -9.08 -7.45 -22.06
N GLN A 218 -9.85 -6.48 -22.52
CA GLN A 218 -9.34 -5.18 -23.00
C GLN A 218 -8.98 -4.27 -21.81
N SER A 219 -9.79 -4.28 -20.74
CA SER A 219 -9.47 -3.55 -19.51
C SER A 219 -8.27 -4.12 -18.75
N ARG A 220 -7.92 -5.41 -18.85
CA ARG A 220 -6.77 -5.96 -18.12
C ARG A 220 -5.45 -5.36 -18.60
N LEU A 221 -5.27 -5.28 -19.92
CA LEU A 221 -4.14 -4.60 -20.55
C LEU A 221 -4.21 -3.08 -20.34
N LEU A 222 -5.39 -2.46 -20.45
CA LEU A 222 -5.55 -1.02 -20.23
C LEU A 222 -5.24 -0.61 -18.78
N TYR A 223 -5.66 -1.39 -17.78
CA TYR A 223 -5.33 -1.13 -16.38
C TYR A 223 -3.87 -1.46 -16.05
N ILE A 224 -3.27 -2.55 -16.59
CA ILE A 224 -1.82 -2.78 -16.40
C ILE A 224 -1.04 -1.65 -17.06
N GLY A 225 -1.43 -1.26 -18.27
CA GLY A 225 -0.89 -0.11 -18.98
C GLY A 225 -1.03 1.19 -18.18
N ALA A 226 -2.17 1.45 -17.56
CA ALA A 226 -2.38 2.62 -16.71
C ALA A 226 -1.43 2.63 -15.49
N TRP A 227 -1.27 1.50 -14.80
CA TRP A 227 -0.33 1.39 -13.68
C TRP A 227 1.13 1.52 -14.12
N VAL A 228 1.49 0.96 -15.28
CA VAL A 228 2.85 1.09 -15.86
C VAL A 228 3.11 2.53 -16.30
N VAL A 229 2.16 3.19 -16.96
CA VAL A 229 2.27 4.61 -17.35
C VAL A 229 2.38 5.50 -16.12
N LEU A 230 1.58 5.24 -15.08
CA LEU A 230 1.66 5.96 -13.81
C LEU A 230 3.03 5.76 -13.15
N LEU A 231 3.56 4.53 -13.15
CA LEU A 231 4.90 4.24 -12.64
C LEU A 231 5.98 4.97 -13.46
N VAL A 232 5.89 4.99 -14.79
CA VAL A 232 6.82 5.74 -15.66
C VAL A 232 6.74 7.24 -15.38
N LEU A 233 5.54 7.81 -15.23
CA LEU A 233 5.35 9.21 -14.85
C LEU A 233 6.00 9.54 -13.50
N LEU A 234 5.84 8.67 -12.51
CA LEU A 234 6.48 8.84 -11.21
C LEU A 234 8.01 8.73 -11.32
N PHE A 235 8.53 7.81 -12.13
CA PHE A 235 9.97 7.72 -12.42
C PHE A 235 10.51 8.99 -13.09
N ILE A 236 9.77 9.57 -14.03
CA ILE A 236 10.12 10.86 -14.65
C ILE A 236 10.14 11.95 -13.57
N MET A 237 9.15 11.97 -12.68
CA MET A 237 9.09 12.96 -11.59
C MET A 237 10.27 12.80 -10.60
N ILE A 238 10.65 11.57 -10.27
CA ILE A 238 11.86 11.29 -9.47
C ILE A 238 13.10 11.80 -10.19
N TYR A 239 13.25 11.48 -11.48
CA TYR A 239 14.39 11.90 -12.29
C TYR A 239 14.52 13.42 -12.38
N LEU A 240 13.41 14.12 -12.64
CA LEU A 240 13.38 15.58 -12.70
C LEU A 240 13.76 16.21 -11.36
N ARG A 241 13.30 15.63 -10.25
CA ARG A 241 13.62 16.13 -8.91
C ARG A 241 15.08 15.92 -8.55
N HIS A 242 15.64 14.75 -8.85
CA HIS A 242 17.05 14.46 -8.57
C HIS A 242 17.99 15.34 -9.41
N ARG A 243 17.51 15.87 -10.54
CA ARG A 243 18.24 16.84 -11.37
C ARG A 243 18.13 18.29 -10.85
N ALA A 244 17.14 18.57 -10.01
CA ALA A 244 16.88 19.90 -9.45
C ALA A 244 17.52 20.11 -8.07
N GLN A 245 18.03 19.05 -7.44
CA GLN A 245 18.89 19.05 -6.25
C GLN A 245 20.35 19.21 -6.67
#